data_AF-C8Z829-F1
#
_entry.id   AF-C8Z829-F1
#
_cell.length_a   1.000
_cell.length_b   1.000
_cell.length_c   1.000
_cell.angle_alpha   90.00
_cell.angle_beta   90.00
_cell.angle_gamma   90.00
#
_symmetry.space_group_name_H-M   'P 1'
#
loop_
_entity.id
_entity.type
_entity.pdbx_description
1 polymer ?
#
loop_
_entity_poly.entity_id
_entity_poly.type
_entity_poly.pdbx_seq_one_letter_code
_entity_poly.pdbx_strand_id
1 'polypeptide(L)'
;MMGRNGILLALKRSFSTYQPPVVEITNITKLWPTLRPEVRDEIKEYLRWRMEEDWRHIPLEETKAAYFLSYGPCGGRSKGNEWNVGYTGMRMVFNLVLFGGAATAFYNWKQDKKLEEQLRDLV
;
A
#
# COMPACT_ATOMS: atom_id res chain seq x y z
N MET A 1 -27.56 -63.18 -24.28
CA MET A 1 -26.09 -63.00 -24.12
C MET A 1 -25.79 -61.50 -24.25
N MET A 2 -25.59 -60.82 -23.11
CA MET A 2 -25.43 -59.35 -23.02
C MET A 2 -24.00 -58.90 -23.37
N GLY A 3 -23.85 -58.04 -24.38
CA GLY A 3 -22.61 -57.31 -24.65
C GLY A 3 -22.53 -56.02 -23.83
N ARG A 4 -21.60 -55.95 -22.87
CA ARG A 4 -21.30 -54.74 -22.08
C ARG A 4 -20.40 -53.81 -22.91
N ASN A 5 -20.99 -52.84 -23.61
CA ASN A 5 -20.26 -51.71 -24.16
C ASN A 5 -20.19 -50.59 -23.12
N GLY A 6 -19.15 -50.62 -22.29
CA GLY A 6 -18.84 -49.55 -21.33
C GLY A 6 -18.13 -48.40 -22.04
N ILE A 7 -18.78 -47.25 -22.13
CA ILE A 7 -18.18 -46.01 -22.62
C ILE A 7 -17.17 -45.53 -21.57
N LEU A 8 -15.88 -45.63 -21.86
CA LEU A 8 -14.82 -45.01 -21.06
C LEU A 8 -14.83 -43.50 -21.34
N LEU A 9 -15.57 -42.74 -20.52
CA LEU A 9 -15.45 -41.29 -20.45
C LEU A 9 -14.06 -40.94 -19.91
N ALA A 10 -13.14 -40.60 -20.82
CA ALA A 10 -11.84 -40.07 -20.46
C ALA A 10 -12.01 -38.72 -19.74
N LEU A 11 -11.89 -38.73 -18.41
CA LEU A 11 -11.79 -37.53 -17.58
C LEU A 11 -10.51 -36.78 -17.95
N LYS A 12 -10.62 -35.84 -18.89
CA LYS A 12 -9.53 -34.92 -19.24
C LYS A 12 -9.42 -33.89 -18.13
N ARG A 13 -8.76 -34.27 -17.02
CA ARG A 13 -8.46 -33.37 -15.91
C ARG A 13 -7.42 -32.37 -16.41
N SER A 14 -7.83 -31.15 -16.71
CA SER A 14 -6.91 -30.06 -17.00
C SER A 14 -6.18 -29.68 -15.71
N PHE A 15 -4.94 -30.11 -15.56
CA PHE A 15 -4.01 -29.51 -14.61
C PHE A 15 -3.54 -28.19 -15.21
N SER A 16 -4.21 -27.09 -14.90
CA SER A 16 -3.64 -25.76 -15.14
C SER A 16 -2.54 -25.54 -14.11
N THR A 17 -1.29 -25.72 -14.51
CA THR A 17 -0.16 -25.24 -13.69
C THR A 17 -0.23 -23.73 -13.68
N TYR A 18 -0.48 -23.16 -12.51
CA TYR A 18 -0.41 -21.72 -12.32
C TYR A 18 0.99 -21.23 -12.73
N GLN A 19 1.05 -20.29 -13.67
CA GLN A 19 2.29 -19.64 -14.06
C GLN A 19 2.32 -18.26 -13.44
N PRO A 20 3.28 -17.98 -12.54
CA PRO A 20 3.39 -16.67 -11.94
C PRO A 20 3.85 -15.63 -12.97
N PRO A 21 3.65 -14.34 -12.66
CA PRO A 21 4.28 -13.23 -13.38
C PRO A 21 5.82 -13.29 -13.28
N VAL A 22 6.47 -13.98 -14.24
CA VAL A 22 7.91 -14.31 -14.24
C VAL A 22 8.80 -13.06 -14.36
N VAL A 23 8.34 -12.04 -15.10
CA VAL A 23 9.11 -10.80 -15.33
C VAL A 23 9.22 -9.99 -14.04
N GLU A 24 8.19 -10.03 -13.23
CA GLU A 24 8.02 -9.31 -11.99
C GLU A 24 8.87 -9.92 -10.86
N ILE A 25 9.04 -11.25 -10.84
CA ILE A 25 9.86 -11.97 -9.85
C ILE A 25 11.35 -11.67 -10.05
N THR A 26 11.83 -11.68 -11.29
CA THR A 26 13.25 -11.45 -11.61
C THR A 26 13.71 -10.02 -11.29
N ASN A 27 12.83 -9.03 -11.46
CA ASN A 27 13.13 -7.62 -11.22
C ASN A 27 12.39 -7.04 -10.01
N ILE A 28 12.03 -7.89 -9.04
CA ILE A 28 11.16 -7.53 -7.93
C ILE A 28 11.66 -6.31 -7.14
N THR A 29 12.96 -6.17 -6.93
CA THR A 29 13.57 -5.05 -6.18
C THR A 29 13.23 -3.69 -6.77
N LYS A 30 13.13 -3.60 -8.10
CA LYS A 30 12.82 -2.35 -8.82
C LYS A 30 11.33 -2.15 -9.01
N LEU A 31 10.60 -3.22 -9.29
CA LEU A 31 9.19 -3.17 -9.67
C LEU A 31 8.24 -3.13 -8.48
N TRP A 32 8.63 -3.67 -7.32
CA TRP A 32 7.80 -3.76 -6.12
C TRP A 32 6.99 -2.50 -5.74
N PRO A 33 7.57 -1.27 -5.76
CA PRO A 33 6.80 -0.07 -5.43
C PRO A 33 5.75 0.28 -6.50
N THR A 34 5.97 -0.10 -7.75
CA THR A 34 5.09 0.21 -8.90
C THR A 34 4.05 -0.89 -9.15
N LEU A 35 4.27 -2.10 -8.62
CA LEU A 35 3.33 -3.20 -8.75
C LEU A 35 1.98 -2.88 -8.09
N ARG A 36 0.91 -3.26 -8.79
CA ARG A 36 -0.45 -3.25 -8.28
C ARG A 36 -0.56 -4.13 -7.03
N PRO A 37 -1.47 -3.79 -6.08
CA PRO A 37 -1.61 -4.55 -4.84
C PRO A 37 -2.06 -6.00 -5.10
N GLU A 38 -2.89 -6.25 -6.12
CA GLU A 38 -3.35 -7.61 -6.45
C GLU A 38 -2.19 -8.51 -6.89
N VAL A 39 -1.35 -8.02 -7.80
CA VAL A 39 -0.15 -8.73 -8.29
C VAL A 39 0.85 -8.95 -7.17
N ARG A 40 0.95 -7.98 -6.25
CA ARG A 40 1.82 -8.10 -5.08
C ARG A 40 1.40 -9.27 -4.18
N ASP A 41 0.10 -9.43 -3.96
CA ASP A 41 -0.41 -10.51 -3.11
C ASP A 41 -0.29 -11.88 -3.79
N GLU A 42 -0.55 -11.93 -5.10
CA GLU A 42 -0.32 -13.11 -5.94
C GLU A 42 1.16 -13.58 -5.91
N ILE A 43 2.12 -12.65 -6.00
CA ILE A 43 3.56 -12.97 -5.89
C ILE A 43 3.91 -13.49 -4.48
N LYS A 44 3.34 -12.91 -3.42
CA LYS A 44 3.57 -13.38 -2.05
C LYS A 44 3.06 -14.80 -1.86
N GLU A 45 1.86 -15.09 -2.38
CA GLU A 45 1.25 -16.41 -2.28
C GLU A 45 2.07 -17.45 -3.06
N TYR A 46 2.46 -17.13 -4.30
CA TYR A 46 3.34 -17.98 -5.10
C TYR A 46 4.66 -18.29 -4.39
N LEU A 47 5.38 -17.27 -3.91
CA LEU A 47 6.65 -17.45 -3.21
C LEU A 47 6.47 -18.23 -1.91
N ARG A 48 5.34 -18.07 -1.21
CA ARG A 48 5.03 -18.87 -0.02
C ARG A 48 4.93 -20.36 -0.37
N TRP A 49 4.15 -20.72 -1.39
CA TRP A 49 4.01 -22.11 -1.82
C TRP A 49 5.34 -22.70 -2.31
N ARG A 50 6.15 -21.93 -3.03
CA ARG A 50 7.49 -22.37 -3.46
C ARG A 50 8.42 -22.67 -2.30
N MET A 51 8.34 -21.89 -1.23
CA MET A 51 9.17 -22.09 -0.05
C MET A 51 8.71 -23.26 0.84
N GLU A 52 7.56 -23.89 0.55
CA GLU A 52 7.14 -25.15 1.18
C GLU A 52 7.77 -26.38 0.51
N GLU A 53 8.22 -26.25 -0.74
CA GLU A 53 8.90 -27.32 -1.50
C GLU A 53 10.38 -27.49 -1.07
N ASP A 54 11.11 -28.42 -1.70
CA ASP A 54 12.55 -28.59 -1.44
C ASP A 54 13.37 -27.40 -1.99
N TRP A 55 14.03 -26.67 -1.10
CA TRP A 55 14.78 -25.45 -1.40
C TRP A 55 15.97 -25.66 -2.34
N ARG A 56 16.45 -26.91 -2.49
CA ARG A 56 17.52 -27.24 -3.44
C ARG A 56 17.09 -27.08 -4.90
N HIS A 57 15.79 -27.13 -5.15
CA HIS A 57 15.21 -27.06 -6.49
C HIS A 57 14.64 -25.68 -6.82
N ILE A 58 14.75 -24.70 -5.90
CA ILE A 58 14.26 -23.34 -6.11
C ILE A 58 15.30 -22.55 -6.92
N PRO A 59 14.91 -21.87 -8.01
CA PRO A 59 15.82 -21.06 -8.80
C PRO A 59 16.32 -19.85 -8.00
N LEU A 60 17.57 -19.44 -8.25
CA LEU A 60 18.24 -18.38 -7.51
C LEU A 60 17.45 -17.05 -7.49
N GLU A 61 16.77 -16.71 -8.58
CA GLU A 61 15.98 -15.48 -8.69
C GLU A 61 14.74 -15.49 -7.78
N GLU A 62 14.08 -16.65 -7.62
CA GLU A 62 12.96 -16.80 -6.67
C GLU A 62 13.45 -16.72 -5.22
N THR A 63 14.60 -17.30 -4.92
CA THR A 63 15.23 -17.18 -3.59
C THR A 63 15.60 -15.74 -3.27
N LYS A 64 16.17 -15.00 -4.23
CA LYS A 64 16.45 -13.56 -4.09
C LYS A 64 15.16 -12.76 -3.90
N ALA A 65 14.11 -13.10 -4.62
CA ALA A 65 12.82 -12.43 -4.52
C ALA A 65 12.17 -12.65 -3.15
N ALA A 66 12.20 -13.88 -2.64
CA ALA A 66 11.74 -14.20 -1.30
C ALA A 66 12.56 -13.47 -0.23
N TYR A 67 13.88 -13.39 -0.37
CA TYR A 67 14.75 -12.62 0.52
C TYR A 67 14.39 -11.12 0.50
N PHE A 68 14.14 -10.55 -0.69
CA PHE A 68 13.71 -9.17 -0.82
C PHE A 68 12.33 -8.93 -0.18
N LEU A 69 11.39 -9.86 -0.32
CA LEU A 69 10.08 -9.75 0.32
C LEU A 69 10.19 -9.81 1.85
N SER A 70 11.02 -10.73 2.38
CA SER A 70 11.18 -10.95 3.80
C SER A 70 12.01 -9.86 4.49
N TYR A 71 13.03 -9.29 3.84
CA TYR A 71 13.98 -8.34 4.45
C TYR A 71 14.14 -6.99 3.72
N GLY A 72 13.62 -6.86 2.51
CA GLY A 72 13.76 -5.63 1.72
C GLY A 72 12.97 -4.43 2.27
N PRO A 73 13.20 -3.24 1.70
CA PRO A 73 12.53 -1.97 2.04
C PRO A 73 11.07 -1.93 1.54
N CYS A 74 10.30 -2.95 1.93
CA CYS A 74 8.91 -3.18 1.56
C CYS A 74 7.99 -2.82 2.74
N GLY A 75 6.83 -2.22 2.45
CA GLY A 75 5.82 -1.91 3.46
C GLY A 75 6.33 -0.98 4.56
N GLY A 76 6.23 -1.41 5.83
CA GLY A 76 6.67 -0.65 7.01
C GLY A 76 8.16 -0.29 7.03
N ARG A 77 8.99 -1.00 6.26
CA ARG A 77 10.44 -0.75 6.13
C ARG A 77 10.80 0.10 4.91
N SER A 78 9.80 0.57 4.17
CA SER A 78 10.06 1.43 3.01
C SER A 78 10.47 2.82 3.49
N LYS A 79 11.63 3.31 3.05
CA LYS A 79 12.13 4.67 3.42
C LYS A 79 11.16 5.81 3.09
N GLY A 80 10.18 5.58 2.22
CA GLY A 80 9.16 6.57 1.87
C GLY A 80 8.09 6.80 2.94
N ASN A 81 8.01 5.96 3.99
CA ASN A 81 7.06 6.12 5.08
C ASN A 81 7.67 6.77 6.33
N GLU A 82 8.92 7.23 6.24
CA GLU A 82 9.58 7.91 7.35
C GLU A 82 8.82 9.23 7.61
N TRP A 83 8.13 9.26 8.74
CA TRP A 83 7.54 10.49 9.23
C TRP A 83 8.63 11.53 9.37
N ASN A 84 8.62 12.52 8.49
CA ASN A 84 9.51 13.65 8.62
C ASN A 84 9.00 14.51 9.78
N VAL A 85 9.51 14.22 10.98
CA VAL A 85 9.12 14.87 12.23
C VAL A 85 9.35 16.38 12.13
N GLY A 86 10.44 16.81 11.49
CA GLY A 86 10.75 18.23 11.29
C GLY A 86 9.72 18.94 10.41
N TYR A 87 9.42 18.38 9.23
CA TYR A 87 8.42 18.92 8.31
C TYR A 87 7.01 18.92 8.94
N THR A 88 6.65 17.82 9.59
CA THR A 88 5.35 17.68 10.27
C THR A 88 5.22 18.70 11.41
N GLY A 89 6.27 18.86 12.22
CA GLY A 89 6.32 19.85 13.29
C GLY A 89 6.18 21.27 12.77
N MET A 90 6.93 21.63 11.72
CA MET A 90 6.85 22.95 11.10
C MET A 90 5.45 23.22 10.52
N ARG A 91 4.83 22.22 9.87
CA ARG A 91 3.46 22.32 9.35
C ARG A 91 2.44 22.59 10.47
N MET A 92 2.60 21.93 11.62
CA MET A 92 1.73 22.13 12.78
C MET A 92 1.88 23.55 13.35
N VAL A 93 3.11 24.03 13.53
CA VAL A 93 3.39 25.39 14.01
C VAL A 93 2.82 26.43 13.04
N PHE A 94 3.05 26.27 11.74
CA PHE A 94 2.54 27.17 10.72
C PHE A 94 1.00 27.23 10.74
N ASN A 95 0.33 26.09 10.82
CA ASN A 95 -1.12 26.04 10.93
C ASN A 95 -1.64 26.71 12.21
N LEU A 96 -0.98 26.51 13.35
CA LEU A 96 -1.36 27.16 14.61
C LEU A 96 -1.24 28.68 14.53
N VAL A 97 -0.21 29.20 13.86
CA VAL A 97 -0.05 30.64 13.64
C VAL A 97 -1.15 31.18 12.73
N LEU A 98 -1.47 30.49 11.63
CA LEU A 98 -2.54 30.90 10.72
C LEU A 98 -3.91 30.92 11.41
N PHE A 99 -4.29 29.83 12.08
CA PHE A 99 -5.57 29.75 12.78
C PHE A 99 -5.63 30.68 13.98
N GLY A 100 -4.51 30.88 14.69
CA GLY A 100 -4.40 31.87 15.75
C GLY A 100 -4.63 33.29 15.25
N GLY A 101 -4.00 33.67 14.14
CA GLY A 101 -4.20 34.98 13.50
C GLY A 101 -5.62 35.18 12.97
N ALA A 102 -6.22 34.14 12.36
CA ALA A 102 -7.60 34.19 11.92
C ALA A 102 -8.58 34.36 13.09
N ALA A 103 -8.33 33.68 14.22
CA ALA A 103 -9.15 33.77 15.41
C ALA A 103 -9.07 35.16 16.07
N THR A 104 -7.88 35.77 16.16
CA THR A 104 -7.73 37.13 16.70
C THR A 104 -8.38 38.17 15.80
N ALA A 105 -8.23 38.05 14.48
CA ALA A 105 -8.91 38.92 13.53
C ALA A 105 -10.44 38.80 13.65
N PHE A 106 -10.96 37.57 13.77
CA PHE A 106 -12.39 37.33 13.97
C PHE A 106 -12.90 37.90 15.31
N TYR A 107 -12.11 37.74 16.38
CA TYR A 107 -12.44 38.31 17.68
C TYR A 107 -12.51 39.84 17.63
N ASN A 108 -11.50 40.49 17.04
CA ASN A 108 -11.45 41.93 16.88
C ASN A 108 -12.62 42.46 16.03
N TRP A 109 -12.92 41.80 14.90
CA TRP A 109 -14.05 42.17 14.06
C TRP A 109 -15.39 42.16 14.81
N LYS A 110 -15.61 41.17 15.70
CA LYS A 110 -16.81 41.10 16.53
C LYS A 110 -16.86 42.23 17.58
N GLN A 111 -15.70 42.60 18.12
CA GLN A 111 -15.60 43.66 19.10
C GLN A 111 -15.85 45.04 18.47
N ASP A 112 -15.31 45.26 17.27
CA ASP A 112 -15.52 46.49 16.50
C ASP A 112 -17.02 46.69 16.17
N LYS A 113 -17.73 45.62 15.82
CA LYS A 113 -19.19 45.68 15.56
C LYS A 113 -19.99 46.14 16.78
N LYS A 114 -19.62 45.70 17.98
CA LYS A 114 -20.26 46.15 19.23
C LYS A 114 -19.93 47.61 19.54
N LEU A 115 -18.68 48.01 19.33
CA LEU A 115 -18.26 49.39 19.57
C LEU A 115 -18.99 50.36 18.63
N GLU A 116 -19.16 50.00 17.36
CA GLU A 116 -19.96 50.78 16.40
C GLU A 116 -21.42 50.95 16.84
N GLU A 117 -22.05 49.91 17.41
CA GLU A 117 -23.40 49.99 17.98
C GLU A 117 -23.45 50.98 19.15
N GLN A 118 -22.54 50.85 20.11
CA GLN A 118 -22.48 51.73 21.28
C GLN A 118 -22.23 53.20 20.90
N LEU A 119 -21.38 53.45 19.91
CA LEU A 119 -21.11 54.81 19.43
C LEU A 119 -22.33 55.44 18.74
N ARG A 120 -23.15 54.65 18.03
CA ARG A 120 -24.41 55.12 17.44
C ARG A 120 -25.47 55.45 18.48
N ASP A 121 -25.48 54.75 19.61
CA ASP A 121 -26.42 55.03 20.70
C ASP A 121 -26.05 56.31 21.49
N LEU A 122 -24.81 56.77 21.38
CA LEU A 122 -24.26 57.93 22.10
C LEU A 122 -24.32 59.25 21.30
N VAL A 123 -24.51 59.19 19.97
CA VAL A 123 -24.58 60.35 19.06
C VAL A 123 -26.02 60.59 18.64
#